data_AF-A0A6V8NEU2-F1
#
_entry.id   AF-A0A6V8NEU2-F1
#
_cell.length_a   1.000
_cell.length_b   1.000
_cell.length_c   1.000
_cell.angle_alpha   90.00
_cell.angle_beta   90.00
_cell.angle_gamma   90.00
#
_symmetry.space_group_name_H-M   'P 1'
#
loop_
_entity.id
_entity.type
_entity.pdbx_description
1 polymer ?
#
loop_
_entity_poly.entity_id
_entity_poly.type
_entity_poly.pdbx_seq_one_letter_code
_entity_poly.pdbx_strand_id
1 'polypeptide(L)' 'GPAFPSPTPDYAFTLEVVYCLGCCAISPVVLVNDEVIKRARPEQVREMLVQMRSSTESVEEVF' A
#
# COMPACT_ATOMS: atom_id res chain seq x y z
N GLY A 1 11.51 7.21 -14.26
CA GLY A 1 11.09 6.19 -13.28
C GLY A 1 10.50 5.01 -14.02
N PRO A 2 10.27 3.86 -13.35
CA PRO A 2 9.55 2.75 -13.96
C PRO A 2 8.15 3.18 -14.40
N ALA A 3 7.65 2.59 -15.50
CA ALA A 3 6.29 2.79 -15.98
C ALA A 3 5.32 1.90 -15.17
N PHE A 4 4.18 2.42 -14.72
CA PHE A 4 3.20 1.64 -13.96
C PHE A 4 2.17 0.99 -14.90
N PRO A 5 1.78 -0.28 -14.68
CA PRO A 5 2.24 -1.21 -13.65
C PRO A 5 3.52 -1.96 -14.07
N SER A 6 4.59 -1.87 -13.28
CA SER A 6 5.75 -2.77 -13.38
C SER A 6 6.22 -3.16 -11.98
N PRO A 7 6.67 -4.42 -11.79
CA PRO A 7 7.16 -4.86 -10.50
C PRO A 7 8.53 -4.25 -10.20
N THR A 8 8.87 -4.20 -8.92
CA THR A 8 10.24 -3.93 -8.48
C THR A 8 11.20 -5.03 -9.00
N PRO A 9 12.51 -4.74 -9.16
CA PRO A 9 13.47 -5.74 -9.67
C PRO A 9 13.58 -7.02 -8.83
N ASP A 10 13.22 -6.95 -7.54
CA ASP A 10 13.16 -8.09 -6.63
C ASP A 10 11.79 -8.80 -6.62
N TYR A 11 10.86 -8.40 -7.51
CA TYR A 11 9.50 -8.93 -7.63
C TYR A 11 8.68 -8.88 -6.35
N ALA A 12 9.07 -8.03 -5.39
CA ALA A 12 8.42 -7.94 -4.09
C ALA A 12 7.17 -7.04 -4.11
N PHE A 13 7.16 -6.00 -4.94
CA PHE A 13 6.06 -5.01 -4.98
C PHE A 13 5.72 -4.60 -6.40
N THR A 14 4.44 -4.29 -6.62
CA THR A 14 3.94 -3.64 -7.84
C THR A 14 3.14 -2.41 -7.43
N LEU A 15 3.39 -1.27 -8.07
CA LEU A 15 2.59 -0.07 -7.87
C LEU A 15 1.64 0.12 -9.05
N GLU A 16 0.36 0.28 -8.75
CA GLU A 16 -0.70 0.51 -9.73
C GLU A 16 -1.49 1.77 -9.36
N VAL A 17 -1.85 2.55 -10.38
CA VAL A 17 -2.73 3.70 -10.21
C VAL A 17 -4.16 3.24 -10.47
N VAL A 18 -4.99 3.30 -9.43
CA VAL A 18 -6.39 2.92 -9.49
C VAL A 18 -7.30 4.15 -9.55
N TYR A 19 -8.53 3.95 -10.04
CA TYR A 19 -9.58 4.95 -9.96
C TYR A 19 -10.16 5.03 -8.54
N CYS A 20 -11.29 5.71 -8.39
CA CYS A 20 -11.97 5.89 -7.12
C CYS A 20 -12.29 4.53 -6.45
N LEU A 21 -11.82 4.38 -5.20
CA LEU A 21 -12.10 3.22 -4.34
C LEU A 21 -13.35 3.41 -3.47
N GLY A 22 -14.12 4.49 -3.66
CA GLY A 22 -15.31 4.79 -2.83
C GLY A 22 -15.00 5.18 -1.38
N CYS A 23 -13.72 5.33 -1.01
CA CYS A 23 -13.27 5.56 0.37
C CYS A 23 -13.07 7.05 0.71
N CYS A 24 -13.88 7.95 0.13
CA CYS A 24 -13.68 9.40 0.25
C CYS A 24 -13.66 9.92 1.69
N ALA A 25 -14.48 9.36 2.58
CA ALA A 25 -14.58 9.77 3.98
C ALA A 25 -13.32 9.49 4.83
N ILE A 26 -12.46 8.59 4.35
CA ILE A 26 -11.25 8.09 5.03
C ILE A 26 -9.98 8.35 4.20
N SER A 27 -10.10 9.19 3.18
CA SER A 27 -9.00 9.64 2.31
C SER A 27 -7.90 10.35 3.12
N PRO A 28 -6.63 10.31 2.68
CA PRO A 28 -6.07 9.51 1.58
C PRO A 28 -6.08 8.01 1.87
N VAL A 29 -6.24 7.18 0.84
CA VAL A 29 -6.26 5.71 0.96
C VAL A 29 -5.26 5.05 0.01
N VAL A 30 -4.69 3.94 0.45
CA VAL A 30 -3.87 3.02 -0.36
C VAL A 30 -4.42 1.62 -0.18
N LEU A 31 -4.52 0.85 -1.26
CA LEU A 31 -4.87 -0.56 -1.22
C LEU A 31 -3.59 -1.39 -1.26
N VAL A 32 -3.38 -2.27 -0.29
CA VAL A 32 -2.24 -3.18 -0.27
C VAL A 32 -2.77 -4.59 -0.03
N ASN A 33 -2.55 -5.51 -0.98
CA ASN A 33 -3.07 -6.88 -0.92
C ASN A 33 -4.58 -6.94 -0.59
N ASP A 34 -5.37 -6.10 -1.26
CA ASP A 34 -6.83 -5.94 -1.06
C ASP A 34 -7.26 -5.34 0.30
N GLU A 35 -6.31 -4.92 1.13
CA GLU A 35 -6.57 -4.23 2.38
C GLU A 35 -6.50 -2.72 2.25
N VAL A 36 -7.53 -2.03 2.76
CA VAL A 36 -7.64 -0.57 2.67
C VAL A 36 -6.91 0.08 3.84
N ILE A 37 -5.81 0.77 3.54
CA ILE A 37 -5.09 1.61 4.48
C ILE A 37 -5.70 3.00 4.49
N LYS A 38 -6.39 3.33 5.57
CA LYS A 38 -7.09 4.61 5.78
C LYS A 38 -6.12 5.69 6.23
N ARG A 39 -6.40 6.95 5.87
CA ARG A 39 -5.59 8.12 6.27
C ARG A 39 -4.07 7.93 6.03
N ALA A 40 -3.72 7.28 4.92
CA ALA A 40 -2.37 6.83 4.63
C ALA A 40 -1.40 8.02 4.46
N ARG A 41 -0.29 8.00 5.19
CA ARG A 41 0.82 8.96 5.03
C ARG A 41 2.03 8.29 4.36
N PRO A 42 2.83 9.02 3.56
CA PRO A 42 4.01 8.47 2.91
C PRO A 42 4.97 7.75 3.87
N GLU A 43 5.15 8.28 5.08
CA GLU A 43 6.02 7.69 6.11
C GLU A 43 5.48 6.34 6.58
N GLN A 44 4.18 6.23 6.82
CA GLN A 44 3.51 4.99 7.24
C GLN A 44 3.61 3.93 6.14
N VAL A 45 3.37 4.31 4.88
CA VAL A 45 3.51 3.38 3.75
C VAL A 45 4.95 2.87 3.64
N ARG A 46 5.95 3.74 3.83
CA ARG A 46 7.36 3.34 3.82
C ARG A 46 7.67 2.34 4.93
N GLU A 47 7.20 2.58 6.15
CA GLU A 47 7.38 1.67 7.28
C GLU A 47 6.73 0.30 7.02
N MET A 48 5.50 0.30 6.49
CA MET A 48 4.80 -0.93 6.10
C MET A 48 5.56 -1.73 5.05
N LEU A 49 6.10 -1.09 4.02
CA LEU A 49 6.90 -1.77 2.98
C LEU A 49 8.17 -2.40 3.57
N VAL A 50 8.81 -1.75 4.53
CA VAL A 50 9.97 -2.30 5.25
C VAL A 50 9.55 -3.52 6.08
N GLN A 51 8.43 -3.44 6.80
CA GLN A 51 7.91 -4.56 7.60
C GLN A 51 7.53 -5.76 6.71
N MET A 52 6.84 -5.53 5.58
CA MET A 52 6.48 -6.56 4.62
C MET A 52 7.71 -7.27 4.03
N ARG A 53 8.81 -6.55 3.85
CA ARG A 53 10.09 -7.12 3.38
C ARG A 53 10.80 -7.97 4.45
N SER A 54 10.44 -7.83 5.73
CA SER A 54 11.13 -8.43 6.87
C SER A 54 10.45 -9.67 7.48
N SER A 55 9.38 -10.21 6.87
CA SER A 55 8.60 -11.40 7.28
C SER A 55 7.57 -11.22 8.42
N THR A 56 6.32 -11.52 8.06
CA THR A 56 5.16 -12.03 8.84
C THR A 56 4.31 -11.06 9.67
N GLU A 57 3.05 -10.98 9.22
CA GLU A 57 1.78 -10.80 9.95
C GLU A 57 0.99 -9.49 9.77
N SER A 58 -0.33 -9.72 9.83
CA SER A 58 -1.47 -9.01 9.29
C SER A 58 -1.55 -7.53 9.62
N VAL A 59 -2.20 -6.78 8.75
CA VAL A 59 -2.60 -5.40 9.00
C VAL A 59 -3.76 -5.44 10.01
N GLU A 60 -3.45 -5.75 11.27
CA GLU A 60 -4.43 -5.64 12.34
C GLU A 60 -4.84 -4.17 12.49
N GLU A 61 -6.14 -3.98 12.30
CA GLU A 61 -6.99 -2.82 12.60
C GLU A 61 -6.25 -1.60 13.19
N VAL A 62 -5.72 -0.76 12.31
CA VAL A 62 -5.52 0.65 12.67
C VAL A 62 -6.88 1.34 12.51
N PHE A 63 -7.67 1.28 13.58
CA PHE A 63 -8.95 1.95 13.81
C PHE A 63 -8.96 3.43 13.35
#